data_AF-A0A7X9IV68-F1
#
_entry.id   AF-A0A7X9IV68-F1
#
_cell.length_a   1.000
_cell.length_b   1.000
_cell.length_c   1.000
_cell.angle_alpha   90.00
_cell.angle_beta   90.00
_cell.angle_gamma   90.00
#
_symmetry.space_group_name_H-M   'P 1'
#
loop_
_entity.id
_entity.type
_entity.pdbx_description
1 polymer ?
#
loop_
_entity_poly.entity_id
_entity_poly.type
_entity_poly.pdbx_seq_one_letter_code
_entity_poly.pdbx_strand_id
1 'polypeptide(L)'
;MPGPSKKELARVRELLLEGRGEQIAEGLDLCAALQAPAVAPMLVEALSRGILVGAERARGLSILADLGLAYPLDDIRADGWLERLGEGVAGFHEVCDILGRTFFGMSTLLGVQVTNLEVQPDDFQRSRVGFTLGDGRAESLTLREFKRRIVAAILEDKPELPVVELPLDRDRAITLLGSRHILLAALFDWSLGWVYFAEPPRKLSDVHIDALHGDQPVAVTLEVLIARLRQEVEDEWQRYLDPLGGIDAALVRRASELLPTDPARAADLLGGLLRFVLDYGRQPTRSAPDRSVLALVCEGLALLGRAHLACDPEMGRYGEEVLRLGVQVFPGVAGVEHLHLALGEHLVRTAREGEAIGHLRRAAALGAPADAVEPLLVEALFRSGRLVAAAAVYRQLVARSPRAAERVGQPVVAALRDQAAPVFRALDGIDPTRS
;
A
#
# COMPACT_ATOMS: atom_id res chain seq x y z
N MET A 1 -29.44 -43.91 19.68
CA MET A 1 -30.53 -43.79 18.70
C MET A 1 -30.04 -44.35 17.37
N PRO A 2 -30.87 -45.02 16.56
CA PRO A 2 -30.46 -45.38 15.21
C PRO A 2 -30.06 -44.11 14.46
N GLY A 3 -28.92 -44.14 13.77
CA GLY A 3 -28.46 -43.01 12.95
C GLY A 3 -29.45 -42.71 11.81
N PRO A 4 -29.29 -41.57 11.11
CA PRO A 4 -30.16 -41.18 10.01
C PRO A 4 -30.20 -42.26 8.93
N SER A 5 -31.39 -42.51 8.39
CA SER A 5 -31.59 -43.44 7.30
C SER A 5 -30.93 -42.93 6.00
N LYS A 6 -30.61 -43.85 5.09
CA LYS A 6 -30.07 -43.49 3.76
C LYS A 6 -31.01 -42.56 2.99
N LYS A 7 -32.32 -42.68 3.20
CA LYS A 7 -33.34 -41.84 2.55
C LYS A 7 -33.28 -40.40 3.06
N GLU A 8 -33.10 -40.22 4.37
CA GLU A 8 -32.96 -38.89 4.98
C GLU A 8 -31.68 -38.20 4.51
N LEU A 9 -30.54 -38.92 4.49
CA LEU A 9 -29.27 -38.35 3.99
C LEU A 9 -29.33 -38.01 2.50
N ALA A 10 -29.98 -38.84 1.67
CA ALA A 10 -30.19 -38.53 0.26
C ALA A 10 -31.05 -37.26 0.07
N ARG A 11 -32.08 -37.09 0.91
CA ARG A 11 -32.93 -35.90 0.90
C ARG A 11 -32.18 -34.64 1.33
N VAL A 12 -31.36 -34.71 2.38
CA VAL A 12 -30.47 -33.60 2.79
C VAL A 12 -29.57 -33.19 1.63
N ARG A 13 -28.95 -34.16 0.95
CA ARG A 13 -28.06 -33.91 -0.18
C ARG A 13 -28.77 -33.18 -1.32
N GLU A 14 -29.94 -33.67 -1.72
CA GLU A 14 -30.77 -33.07 -2.77
C GLU A 14 -31.11 -31.61 -2.42
N LEU A 15 -31.61 -31.38 -1.21
CA LEU A 15 -32.02 -30.06 -0.74
C LEU A 15 -30.86 -29.06 -0.64
N LEU A 16 -29.71 -29.48 -0.11
CA LEU A 16 -28.56 -28.60 0.14
C LEU A 16 -27.67 -28.37 -1.09
N LEU A 17 -27.45 -29.38 -1.93
CA LEU A 17 -26.47 -29.30 -3.02
C LEU A 17 -27.10 -29.04 -4.40
N GLU A 18 -28.37 -29.39 -4.56
CA GLU A 18 -29.10 -29.27 -5.84
C GLU A 18 -30.26 -28.27 -5.74
N GLY A 19 -30.76 -28.02 -4.52
CA GLY A 19 -31.87 -27.12 -4.25
C GLY A 19 -31.55 -25.63 -4.40
N ARG A 20 -32.60 -24.80 -4.36
CA ARG A 20 -32.50 -23.32 -4.38
C ARG A 20 -33.45 -22.68 -3.39
N GLY A 21 -33.02 -21.57 -2.77
CA GLY A 21 -33.87 -20.77 -1.89
C GLY A 21 -34.46 -21.58 -0.74
N GLU A 22 -35.79 -21.66 -0.66
CA GLU A 22 -36.50 -22.39 0.41
C GLU A 22 -36.09 -23.85 0.56
N GLN A 23 -35.65 -24.52 -0.52
CA GLN A 23 -35.15 -25.89 -0.45
C GLN A 23 -33.85 -26.00 0.35
N ILE A 24 -32.97 -25.01 0.25
CA ILE A 24 -31.73 -24.96 1.04
C ILE A 24 -32.08 -24.76 2.52
N ALA A 25 -33.03 -23.89 2.82
CA ALA A 25 -33.52 -23.68 4.18
C ALA A 25 -34.13 -24.96 4.78
N GLU A 26 -34.96 -25.69 4.02
CA GLU A 26 -35.51 -27.01 4.40
C GLU A 26 -34.38 -28.03 4.65
N GLY A 27 -33.34 -28.02 3.80
CA GLY A 27 -32.16 -28.87 3.97
C GLY A 27 -31.41 -28.57 5.28
N LEU A 28 -31.24 -27.30 5.62
CA LEU A 28 -30.63 -26.86 6.88
C LEU A 28 -31.49 -27.22 8.09
N ASP A 29 -32.82 -27.07 8.00
CA ASP A 29 -33.76 -27.51 9.03
C ASP A 29 -33.62 -29.02 9.29
N LEU A 30 -33.53 -29.81 8.22
CA LEU A 30 -33.38 -31.26 8.32
C LEU A 30 -32.02 -31.64 8.92
N CYS A 31 -30.92 -30.97 8.55
CA CYS A 31 -29.62 -31.15 9.19
C CYS A 31 -29.66 -30.89 10.69
N ALA A 32 -30.27 -29.78 11.10
CA ALA A 32 -30.40 -29.41 12.51
C ALA A 32 -31.26 -30.43 13.28
N ALA A 33 -32.34 -30.94 12.68
CA ALA A 33 -33.20 -31.94 13.29
C ALA A 33 -32.52 -33.31 13.44
N LEU A 34 -31.67 -33.69 12.48
CA LEU A 34 -30.94 -34.97 12.54
C LEU A 34 -29.80 -34.95 13.55
N GLN A 35 -29.14 -33.81 13.75
CA GLN A 35 -28.03 -33.59 14.70
C GLN A 35 -26.99 -34.74 14.70
N ALA A 36 -26.64 -35.23 13.50
CA ALA A 36 -25.81 -36.41 13.33
C ALA A 36 -24.55 -36.08 12.52
N PRO A 37 -23.35 -36.58 12.90
CA PRO A 37 -22.11 -36.33 12.15
C PRO A 37 -22.18 -36.68 10.66
N ALA A 38 -23.05 -37.63 10.28
CA ALA A 38 -23.28 -38.02 8.89
C ALA A 38 -23.78 -36.89 7.97
N VAL A 39 -24.30 -35.77 8.52
CA VAL A 39 -24.71 -34.61 7.71
C VAL A 39 -23.57 -33.65 7.40
N ALA A 40 -22.47 -33.70 8.17
CA ALA A 40 -21.37 -32.74 8.09
C ALA A 40 -20.69 -32.70 6.70
N PRO A 41 -20.44 -33.82 5.99
CA PRO A 41 -19.85 -33.77 4.66
C PRO A 41 -20.67 -32.93 3.65
N MET A 42 -22.00 -33.01 3.72
CA MET A 42 -22.87 -32.23 2.82
C MET A 42 -22.86 -30.74 3.16
N LEU A 43 -22.81 -30.40 4.45
CA LEU A 43 -22.69 -29.00 4.90
C LEU A 43 -21.36 -28.40 4.46
N VAL A 44 -20.25 -29.10 4.67
CA VAL A 44 -18.91 -28.64 4.25
C VAL A 44 -18.81 -28.50 2.74
N GLU A 45 -19.40 -29.43 1.96
CA GLU A 45 -19.47 -29.30 0.51
C GLU A 45 -20.27 -28.05 0.10
N ALA A 46 -21.43 -27.83 0.70
CA ALA A 46 -22.26 -26.66 0.39
C ALA A 46 -21.57 -25.33 0.76
N LEU A 47 -20.87 -25.28 1.90
CA LEU A 47 -20.09 -24.12 2.35
C LEU A 47 -18.90 -23.83 1.42
N SER A 48 -18.14 -24.86 1.04
CA SER A 48 -16.93 -24.72 0.21
C SER A 48 -17.25 -24.38 -1.24
N ARG A 49 -18.40 -24.83 -1.77
CA ARG A 49 -18.90 -24.48 -3.11
C ARG A 49 -19.56 -23.10 -3.17
N GLY A 50 -19.68 -22.40 -2.05
CA GLY A 50 -20.35 -21.10 -1.98
C GLY A 50 -21.86 -21.20 -2.24
N ILE A 51 -22.47 -22.37 -2.02
CA ILE A 51 -23.92 -22.56 -2.15
C ILE A 51 -24.62 -21.87 -0.98
N LEU A 52 -24.09 -22.04 0.24
CA LEU A 52 -24.60 -21.35 1.42
C LEU A 52 -23.99 -19.94 1.53
N VAL A 53 -24.85 -18.93 1.52
CA VAL A 53 -24.47 -17.50 1.61
C VAL A 53 -25.24 -16.80 2.72
N GLY A 54 -24.70 -15.69 3.24
CA GLY A 54 -25.36 -14.85 4.25
C GLY A 54 -25.87 -15.65 5.46
N ALA A 55 -27.18 -15.58 5.71
CA ALA A 55 -27.82 -16.25 6.84
C ALA A 55 -27.75 -17.78 6.76
N GLU A 56 -27.82 -18.37 5.56
CA GLU A 56 -27.72 -19.82 5.35
C GLU A 56 -26.33 -20.33 5.70
N ARG A 57 -25.30 -19.55 5.37
CA ARG A 57 -23.90 -19.84 5.73
C ARG A 57 -23.71 -19.86 7.24
N ALA A 58 -24.15 -18.79 7.92
CA ALA A 58 -24.07 -18.69 9.37
C ALA A 58 -24.81 -19.85 10.05
N ARG A 59 -25.97 -20.24 9.51
CA ARG A 59 -26.74 -21.38 10.01
C ARG A 59 -26.04 -22.71 9.80
N GLY A 60 -25.47 -22.96 8.62
CA GLY A 60 -24.69 -24.18 8.35
C GLY A 60 -23.48 -24.33 9.27
N LEU A 61 -22.76 -23.23 9.52
CA LEU A 61 -21.63 -23.19 10.46
C LEU A 61 -22.08 -23.45 11.90
N SER A 62 -23.22 -22.89 12.33
CA SER A 62 -23.80 -23.16 13.64
C SER A 62 -24.13 -24.64 13.82
N ILE A 63 -24.71 -25.30 12.81
CA ILE A 63 -25.00 -26.74 12.87
C ILE A 63 -23.71 -27.55 13.01
N LEU A 64 -22.64 -27.19 12.29
CA LEU A 64 -21.34 -27.85 12.45
C LEU A 64 -20.73 -27.60 13.83
N ALA A 65 -20.93 -26.42 14.41
CA ALA A 65 -20.47 -26.08 15.75
C ALA A 65 -21.20 -26.92 16.82
N ASP A 66 -22.51 -27.12 16.67
CA ASP A 66 -23.30 -28.00 17.55
C ASP A 66 -22.83 -29.46 17.49
N LEU A 67 -22.22 -29.89 16.38
CA LEU A 67 -21.59 -31.20 16.21
C LEU A 67 -20.13 -31.23 16.73
N GLY A 68 -19.60 -30.10 17.19
CA GLY A 68 -18.20 -29.96 17.64
C GLY A 68 -17.19 -29.94 16.49
N LEU A 69 -17.62 -29.68 15.26
CA LEU A 69 -16.82 -29.72 14.03
C LEU A 69 -16.52 -28.34 13.44
N ALA A 70 -16.98 -27.27 14.08
CA ALA A 70 -16.68 -25.90 13.72
C ALA A 70 -16.49 -25.02 14.96
N TYR A 71 -15.71 -23.95 14.81
CA TYR A 71 -15.48 -22.98 15.88
C TYR A 71 -15.39 -21.55 15.29
N PRO A 72 -16.10 -20.55 15.88
CA PRO A 72 -15.96 -19.15 15.49
C PRO A 72 -14.63 -18.60 16.01
N LEU A 73 -13.86 -17.93 15.16
CA LEU A 73 -12.50 -17.49 15.49
C LEU A 73 -12.45 -16.09 16.12
N ASP A 74 -13.59 -15.45 16.37
CA ASP A 74 -13.68 -14.05 16.81
C ASP A 74 -12.87 -13.75 18.09
N ASP A 75 -12.76 -14.71 19.01
CA ASP A 75 -12.02 -14.60 20.27
C ASP A 75 -10.53 -15.01 20.19
N ILE A 76 -10.10 -15.50 19.02
CA ILE A 76 -8.72 -15.88 18.69
C ILE A 76 -8.11 -14.92 17.66
N ARG A 77 -8.94 -14.13 16.95
CA ARG A 77 -8.49 -13.13 15.97
C ARG A 77 -7.41 -12.24 16.56
N ALA A 78 -6.35 -12.08 15.78
CA ALA A 78 -5.20 -11.28 16.16
C ALA A 78 -5.16 -9.93 15.44
N ASP A 79 -6.26 -9.46 14.87
CA ASP A 79 -6.27 -8.19 14.13
C ASP A 79 -5.75 -7.05 15.01
N GLY A 80 -4.86 -6.23 14.46
CA GLY A 80 -4.22 -5.13 15.18
C GLY A 80 -3.23 -5.55 16.28
N TRP A 81 -2.78 -6.81 16.33
CA TRP A 81 -1.89 -7.29 17.40
C TRP A 81 -0.56 -6.52 17.46
N LEU A 82 -0.04 -6.13 16.30
CA LEU A 82 1.24 -5.45 16.21
C LEU A 82 1.16 -4.02 16.78
N GLU A 83 0.03 -3.35 16.57
CA GLU A 83 -0.23 -2.01 17.11
C GLU A 83 -0.34 -2.05 18.62
N ARG A 84 -1.08 -3.04 19.15
CA ARG A 84 -1.18 -3.27 20.60
C ARG A 84 0.17 -3.57 21.23
N LEU A 85 1.04 -4.30 20.52
CA LEU A 85 2.41 -4.54 20.96
C LEU A 85 3.24 -3.24 20.97
N GLY A 86 3.02 -2.36 20.00
CA GLY A 86 3.69 -1.06 19.88
C GLY A 86 3.32 -0.05 20.97
N GLU A 87 2.13 -0.11 21.58
CA GLU A 87 1.67 0.81 22.64
C GLU A 87 2.63 0.87 23.86
N GLY A 88 3.38 -0.20 24.11
CA GLY A 88 4.36 -0.28 25.21
C GLY A 88 5.82 -0.09 24.81
N VAL A 89 6.13 0.12 23.53
CA VAL A 89 7.50 0.13 23.00
C VAL A 89 7.90 1.55 22.58
N ALA A 90 8.81 2.16 23.34
CA ALA A 90 9.38 3.46 22.99
C ALA A 90 10.08 3.39 21.61
N GLY A 91 9.79 4.33 20.72
CA GLY A 91 10.37 4.36 19.37
C GLY A 91 9.82 3.29 18.42
N PHE A 92 8.71 2.61 18.75
CA PHE A 92 8.09 1.60 17.88
C PHE A 92 7.88 2.09 16.44
N HIS A 93 7.33 3.30 16.27
CA HIS A 93 7.11 3.88 14.94
C HIS A 93 8.42 4.10 14.18
N GLU A 94 9.48 4.61 14.85
CA GLU A 94 10.78 4.83 14.22
C GLU A 94 11.43 3.50 13.79
N VAL A 95 11.33 2.47 14.62
CA VAL A 95 11.78 1.11 14.30
C VAL A 95 11.01 0.56 13.11
N CYS A 96 9.69 0.70 13.07
CA CYS A 96 8.86 0.26 11.96
C CYS A 96 9.12 1.06 10.68
N ASP A 97 9.47 2.35 10.77
CA ASP A 97 9.82 3.17 9.61
C ASP A 97 11.15 2.72 8.97
N ILE A 98 12.13 2.31 9.80
CA ILE A 98 13.43 1.84 9.32
C ILE A 98 13.37 0.37 8.87
N LEU A 99 12.80 -0.50 9.70
CA LEU A 99 12.78 -1.93 9.45
C LEU A 99 11.65 -2.33 8.49
N GLY A 100 10.57 -1.56 8.43
CA GLY A 100 9.31 -1.96 7.81
C GLY A 100 8.42 -2.70 8.81
N ARG A 101 7.16 -2.29 8.92
CA ARG A 101 6.18 -2.86 9.87
C ARG A 101 6.05 -4.38 9.71
N THR A 102 5.95 -4.87 8.48
CA THR A 102 5.81 -6.30 8.19
C THR A 102 7.04 -7.09 8.67
N PHE A 103 8.26 -6.61 8.38
CA PHE A 103 9.49 -7.26 8.83
C PHE A 103 9.66 -7.26 10.34
N PHE A 104 9.27 -6.16 11.01
CA PHE A 104 9.26 -6.11 12.46
C PHE A 104 8.27 -7.12 13.05
N GLY A 105 7.04 -7.17 12.52
CA GLY A 105 6.03 -8.17 12.91
C GLY A 105 6.54 -9.59 12.74
N MET A 106 7.02 -9.94 11.55
CA MET A 106 7.62 -11.23 11.24
C MET A 106 8.79 -11.60 12.18
N SER A 107 9.65 -10.64 12.51
CA SER A 107 10.75 -10.87 13.47
C SER A 107 10.24 -11.20 14.87
N THR A 108 9.18 -10.51 15.31
CA THR A 108 8.52 -10.76 16.60
C THR A 108 7.92 -12.17 16.65
N LEU A 109 7.34 -12.66 15.54
CA LEU A 109 6.80 -14.03 15.44
C LEU A 109 7.87 -15.12 15.56
N LEU A 110 9.10 -14.80 15.19
CA LEU A 110 10.25 -15.69 15.35
C LEU A 110 10.91 -15.56 16.73
N GLY A 111 10.35 -14.73 17.63
CA GLY A 111 10.93 -14.45 18.94
C GLY A 111 12.23 -13.63 18.88
N VAL A 112 12.46 -12.92 17.77
CA VAL A 112 13.62 -12.02 17.62
C VAL A 112 13.33 -10.72 18.33
N GLN A 113 14.24 -10.31 19.21
CA GLN A 113 14.17 -9.02 19.89
C GLN A 113 15.19 -8.06 19.27
N VAL A 114 14.70 -7.01 18.60
CA VAL A 114 15.56 -5.94 18.08
C VAL A 114 16.03 -5.08 19.25
N THR A 115 17.34 -4.97 19.42
CA THR A 115 17.97 -4.27 20.55
C THR A 115 18.58 -2.94 20.14
N ASN A 116 19.06 -2.81 18.90
CA ASN A 116 19.66 -1.59 18.38
C ASN A 116 19.47 -1.47 16.86
N LEU A 117 19.40 -0.23 16.36
CA LEU A 117 19.38 0.11 14.94
C LEU A 117 20.41 1.21 14.67
N GLU A 118 21.45 0.89 13.93
CA GLU A 118 22.46 1.85 13.47
C GLU A 118 22.12 2.28 12.04
N VAL A 119 21.45 3.42 11.91
CA VAL A 119 20.97 3.94 10.61
C VAL A 119 22.11 4.61 9.86
N GLN A 120 22.29 4.23 8.60
CA GLN A 120 23.17 4.90 7.64
C GLN A 120 22.32 5.74 6.67
N PRO A 121 22.25 7.08 6.82
CA PRO A 121 21.34 7.93 6.05
C PRO A 121 21.59 7.90 4.54
N ASP A 122 22.84 7.64 4.15
CA ASP A 122 23.29 7.65 2.76
C ASP A 122 23.06 6.30 2.05
N ASP A 123 22.94 5.21 2.81
CA ASP A 123 22.72 3.85 2.30
C ASP A 123 22.04 2.99 3.38
N PHE A 124 20.71 3.00 3.40
CA PHE A 124 19.93 2.28 4.42
C PHE A 124 20.18 0.77 4.41
N GLN A 125 20.61 0.19 3.28
CA GLN A 125 20.94 -1.24 3.17
C GLN A 125 22.18 -1.60 4.01
N ARG A 126 23.07 -0.63 4.27
CA ARG A 126 24.21 -0.77 5.17
C ARG A 126 23.87 -0.48 6.63
N SER A 127 22.66 -0.02 6.93
CA SER A 127 22.20 0.10 8.31
C SER A 127 22.30 -1.24 9.00
N ARG A 128 22.71 -1.25 10.27
CA ARG A 128 22.90 -2.48 11.03
C ARG A 128 21.77 -2.68 12.03
N VAL A 129 21.31 -3.91 12.13
CA VAL A 129 20.29 -4.34 13.09
C VAL A 129 20.98 -5.19 14.14
N GLY A 130 21.00 -4.73 15.39
CA GLY A 130 21.37 -5.53 16.55
C GLY A 130 20.14 -6.25 17.09
N PHE A 131 20.25 -7.55 17.34
CA PHE A 131 19.13 -8.36 17.83
C PHE A 131 19.58 -9.54 18.68
N THR A 132 18.66 -10.10 19.47
CA THR A 132 18.85 -11.34 20.22
C THR A 132 17.82 -12.38 19.78
N LEU A 133 18.23 -13.64 19.75
CA LEU A 133 17.36 -14.81 19.67
C LEU A 133 17.24 -15.42 21.08
N GLY A 134 16.28 -16.30 21.33
CA GLY A 134 15.90 -16.78 22.68
C GLY A 134 16.99 -17.36 23.59
N ASP A 135 18.24 -17.46 23.14
CA ASP A 135 19.44 -17.79 23.93
C ASP A 135 20.15 -16.56 24.54
N GLY A 136 19.66 -15.35 24.26
CA GLY A 136 20.24 -14.10 24.72
C GLY A 136 21.52 -13.68 23.98
N ARG A 137 21.93 -14.41 22.94
CA ARG A 137 23.12 -14.06 22.16
C ARG A 137 22.83 -12.85 21.28
N ALA A 138 23.57 -11.78 21.49
CA ALA A 138 23.51 -10.61 20.64
C ALA A 138 24.20 -10.89 19.30
N GLU A 139 23.47 -10.70 18.21
CA GLU A 139 23.95 -10.71 16.84
C GLU A 139 23.75 -9.33 16.21
N SER A 140 24.55 -9.01 15.18
CA SER A 140 24.41 -7.80 14.39
C SER A 140 24.60 -8.11 12.91
N LEU A 141 23.58 -7.81 12.10
CA LEU A 141 23.59 -8.01 10.65
C LEU A 141 23.29 -6.70 9.93
N THR A 142 23.59 -6.62 8.64
CA THR A 142 23.02 -5.55 7.81
C THR A 142 21.51 -5.70 7.72
N LEU A 143 20.79 -4.60 7.47
CA LEU A 143 19.33 -4.58 7.36
C LEU A 143 18.84 -5.61 6.33
N ARG A 144 19.52 -5.69 5.19
CA ARG A 144 19.22 -6.65 4.12
C ARG A 144 19.39 -8.10 4.58
N GLU A 145 20.51 -8.42 5.22
CA GLU A 145 20.79 -9.78 5.71
C GLU A 145 19.83 -10.19 6.81
N PHE A 146 19.50 -9.27 7.72
CA PHE A 146 18.50 -9.47 8.76
C PHE A 146 17.15 -9.83 8.15
N LYS A 147 16.61 -8.99 7.26
CA LYS A 147 15.33 -9.23 6.57
C LYS A 147 15.31 -10.55 5.81
N ARG A 148 16.39 -10.86 5.08
CA ARG A 148 16.54 -12.14 4.37
C ARG A 148 16.46 -13.34 5.32
N ARG A 149 17.10 -13.25 6.50
CA ARG A 149 17.08 -14.32 7.51
C ARG A 149 15.69 -14.50 8.12
N ILE A 150 14.97 -13.41 8.39
CA ILE A 150 13.57 -13.47 8.88
C ILE A 150 12.66 -14.18 7.86
N VAL A 151 12.75 -13.79 6.58
CA VAL A 151 11.96 -14.40 5.49
C VAL A 151 12.28 -15.88 5.35
N ALA A 152 13.57 -16.23 5.29
CA ALA A 152 13.99 -17.62 5.17
C ALA A 152 13.48 -18.48 6.34
N ALA A 153 13.59 -17.98 7.58
CA ALA A 153 13.13 -18.70 8.76
C ALA A 153 11.61 -18.93 8.79
N ILE A 154 10.80 -17.99 8.27
CA ILE A 154 9.35 -18.19 8.14
C ILE A 154 9.02 -19.21 7.04
N LEU A 155 9.74 -19.15 5.92
CA LEU A 155 9.50 -20.03 4.77
C LEU A 155 10.06 -21.45 4.97
N GLU A 156 11.04 -21.67 5.84
CA GLU A 156 11.52 -23.01 6.19
C GLU A 156 10.51 -23.83 7.01
N ASP A 157 9.55 -23.15 7.66
CA ASP A 157 8.51 -23.79 8.45
C ASP A 157 7.64 -24.73 7.60
N LYS A 158 7.56 -26.00 8.01
CA LYS A 158 6.72 -27.02 7.38
C LYS A 158 5.55 -27.29 8.30
N PRO A 159 4.33 -26.81 7.96
CA PRO A 159 3.16 -27.03 8.79
C PRO A 159 2.84 -28.52 8.81
N GLU A 160 2.75 -29.09 10.01
CA GLU A 160 2.20 -30.42 10.24
C GLU A 160 0.81 -30.29 10.84
N LEU A 161 -0.10 -31.20 10.47
CA LEU A 161 -1.43 -31.23 11.07
C LEU A 161 -1.30 -31.76 12.51
N PRO A 162 -1.67 -30.96 13.52
CA PRO A 162 -1.67 -31.46 14.90
C PRO A 162 -2.82 -32.44 15.12
N VAL A 163 -2.63 -33.34 16.08
CA VAL A 163 -3.73 -34.18 16.57
C VAL A 163 -4.66 -33.30 17.42
N VAL A 164 -5.92 -33.21 17.02
CA VAL A 164 -6.93 -32.40 17.72
C VAL A 164 -8.11 -33.27 18.11
N GLU A 165 -8.51 -33.18 19.37
CA GLU A 165 -9.69 -33.88 19.90
C GLU A 165 -10.96 -33.08 19.62
N LEU A 166 -12.10 -33.79 19.51
CA LEU A 166 -13.42 -33.17 19.41
C LEU A 166 -14.12 -33.15 20.78
N PRO A 167 -15.05 -32.21 21.03
CA PRO A 167 -15.46 -31.09 20.17
C PRO A 167 -14.37 -30.02 20.02
N LEU A 168 -14.42 -29.24 18.95
CA LEU A 168 -13.51 -28.10 18.76
C LEU A 168 -13.84 -26.98 19.75
N ASP A 169 -12.83 -26.51 20.46
CA ASP A 169 -12.89 -25.36 21.36
C ASP A 169 -11.80 -24.35 21.02
N ARG A 170 -11.70 -23.28 21.81
CA ARG A 170 -10.74 -22.20 21.61
C ARG A 170 -9.30 -22.68 21.49
N ASP A 171 -8.83 -23.46 22.47
CA ASP A 171 -7.42 -23.85 22.56
C ASP A 171 -7.08 -24.90 21.51
N ARG A 172 -8.04 -25.77 21.18
CA ARG A 172 -7.95 -26.73 20.09
C ARG A 172 -7.93 -26.06 18.72
N ALA A 173 -8.70 -24.99 18.52
CA ALA A 173 -8.66 -24.18 17.31
C ALA A 173 -7.32 -23.44 17.15
N ILE A 174 -6.78 -22.86 18.22
CA ILE A 174 -5.43 -22.26 18.22
C ILE A 174 -4.38 -23.32 17.86
N THR A 175 -4.47 -24.50 18.46
CA THR A 175 -3.56 -25.61 18.18
C THR A 175 -3.65 -26.02 16.71
N LEU A 176 -4.86 -26.21 16.19
CA LEU A 176 -5.13 -26.63 14.81
C LEU A 176 -4.57 -25.65 13.77
N LEU A 177 -4.80 -24.35 13.98
CA LEU A 177 -4.35 -23.31 13.04
C LEU A 177 -2.87 -22.96 13.23
N GLY A 178 -2.37 -23.05 14.46
CA GLY A 178 -1.05 -22.61 14.88
C GLY A 178 -0.98 -21.09 15.08
N SER A 179 -0.49 -20.66 16.24
CA SER A 179 -0.40 -19.23 16.62
C SER A 179 0.34 -18.38 15.59
N ARG A 180 1.37 -18.94 14.94
CA ARG A 180 2.13 -18.25 13.89
C ARG A 180 1.24 -17.91 12.69
N HIS A 181 0.42 -18.84 12.20
CA HIS A 181 -0.45 -18.58 11.05
C HIS A 181 -1.56 -17.60 11.40
N ILE A 182 -2.10 -17.65 12.63
CA ILE A 182 -3.09 -16.68 13.12
C ILE A 182 -2.51 -15.25 13.11
N LEU A 183 -1.28 -15.10 13.62
CA LEU A 183 -0.63 -13.79 13.67
C LEU A 183 -0.14 -13.30 12.29
N LEU A 184 0.34 -14.20 11.43
CA LEU A 184 0.68 -13.89 10.04
C LEU A 184 -0.55 -13.48 9.24
N ALA A 185 -1.68 -14.18 9.42
CA ALA A 185 -2.95 -13.81 8.79
C ALA A 185 -3.31 -12.36 9.10
N ALA A 186 -3.35 -12.00 10.39
CA ALA A 186 -3.62 -10.63 10.80
C ALA A 186 -2.57 -9.61 10.26
N LEU A 187 -1.29 -10.01 10.16
CA LEU A 187 -0.24 -9.14 9.62
C LEU A 187 -0.43 -8.83 8.12
N PHE A 188 -1.02 -9.76 7.38
CA PHE A 188 -1.29 -9.64 5.94
C PHE A 188 -2.77 -9.36 5.63
N ASP A 189 -3.51 -8.77 6.57
CA ASP A 189 -4.90 -8.33 6.34
C ASP A 189 -5.90 -9.47 6.07
N TRP A 190 -5.60 -10.66 6.61
CA TRP A 190 -6.53 -11.79 6.68
C TRP A 190 -7.24 -11.82 8.02
N SER A 191 -8.53 -11.54 8.00
CA SER A 191 -9.42 -11.60 9.15
C SER A 191 -10.11 -12.97 9.19
N LEU A 192 -9.61 -13.88 10.05
CA LEU A 192 -10.16 -15.23 10.18
C LEU A 192 -11.52 -15.23 10.90
N GLY A 193 -12.53 -15.85 10.29
CA GLY A 193 -13.90 -15.88 10.81
C GLY A 193 -14.30 -17.22 11.41
N TRP A 194 -14.17 -18.31 10.66
CA TRP A 194 -14.53 -19.66 11.12
C TRP A 194 -13.52 -20.69 10.70
N VAL A 195 -13.35 -21.73 11.51
CA VAL A 195 -12.68 -22.98 11.13
C VAL A 195 -13.67 -24.12 11.23
N TYR A 196 -13.67 -25.02 10.24
CA TYR A 196 -14.60 -26.15 10.20
C TYR A 196 -14.08 -27.32 9.35
N PHE A 197 -14.59 -28.52 9.61
CA PHE A 197 -14.26 -29.73 8.83
C PHE A 197 -15.41 -30.74 8.91
N ALA A 198 -15.47 -31.68 7.95
CA ALA A 198 -16.55 -32.67 7.89
C ALA A 198 -16.35 -33.83 8.88
N GLU A 199 -15.09 -34.18 9.10
CA GLU A 199 -14.63 -35.28 9.94
C GLU A 199 -13.29 -34.87 10.57
N PRO A 200 -12.84 -35.53 11.66
CA PRO A 200 -11.52 -35.27 12.23
C PRO A 200 -10.43 -35.22 11.13
N PRO A 201 -9.72 -34.08 10.98
CA PRO A 201 -8.86 -33.85 9.84
C PRO A 201 -7.69 -34.84 9.85
N ARG A 202 -7.30 -35.32 8.67
CA ARG A 202 -6.12 -36.18 8.48
C ARG A 202 -5.00 -35.49 7.71
N LYS A 203 -5.36 -34.43 6.99
CA LYS A 203 -4.46 -33.52 6.27
C LYS A 203 -4.96 -32.09 6.39
N LEU A 204 -4.08 -31.12 6.12
CA LEU A 204 -4.41 -29.69 6.16
C LEU A 204 -5.52 -29.30 5.18
N SER A 205 -5.68 -30.02 4.05
CA SER A 205 -6.76 -29.79 3.08
C SER A 205 -8.15 -30.17 3.57
N ASP A 206 -8.27 -30.92 4.68
CA ASP A 206 -9.57 -31.28 5.25
C ASP A 206 -10.14 -30.16 6.13
N VAL A 207 -9.29 -29.21 6.54
CA VAL A 207 -9.66 -28.08 7.40
C VAL A 207 -10.02 -26.91 6.51
N HIS A 208 -11.25 -26.42 6.64
CA HIS A 208 -11.74 -25.25 5.93
C HIS A 208 -11.75 -24.02 6.83
N ILE A 209 -11.52 -22.88 6.22
CA ILE A 209 -11.44 -21.57 6.87
C ILE A 209 -12.28 -20.59 6.08
N ASP A 210 -13.16 -19.91 6.81
CA ASP A 210 -13.78 -18.68 6.34
C ASP A 210 -12.99 -17.50 6.85
N ALA A 211 -12.64 -16.61 5.94
CA ALA A 211 -11.92 -15.39 6.24
C ALA A 211 -12.40 -14.23 5.38
N LEU A 212 -12.00 -13.03 5.78
CA LEU A 212 -11.97 -11.86 4.92
C LEU A 212 -10.51 -11.59 4.56
N HIS A 213 -10.23 -11.28 3.29
CA HIS A 213 -8.94 -10.73 2.88
C HIS A 213 -9.20 -9.29 2.40
N GLY A 214 -8.77 -8.32 3.20
CA GLY A 214 -9.36 -6.98 3.16
C GLY A 214 -10.87 -7.07 3.39
N ASP A 215 -11.67 -6.58 2.43
CA ASP A 215 -13.14 -6.61 2.50
C ASP A 215 -13.78 -7.78 1.73
N GLN A 216 -12.98 -8.67 1.14
CA GLN A 216 -13.49 -9.75 0.29
C GLN A 216 -13.66 -11.05 1.09
N PRO A 217 -14.87 -11.65 1.09
CA PRO A 217 -15.09 -12.95 1.71
C PRO A 217 -14.41 -14.06 0.92
N VAL A 218 -13.66 -14.91 1.62
CA VAL A 218 -12.89 -16.01 1.06
C VAL A 218 -13.11 -17.26 1.90
N ALA A 219 -13.44 -18.37 1.25
CA ALA A 219 -13.47 -19.70 1.85
C ALA A 219 -12.34 -20.54 1.22
N VAL A 220 -11.40 -21.01 2.04
CA VAL A 220 -10.22 -21.77 1.61
C VAL A 220 -9.96 -22.93 2.55
N THR A 221 -9.12 -23.88 2.16
CA THR A 221 -8.58 -24.86 3.11
C THR A 221 -7.40 -24.26 3.87
N LEU A 222 -7.04 -24.83 5.03
CA LEU A 222 -5.87 -24.41 5.81
C LEU A 222 -4.57 -24.57 5.00
N GLU A 223 -4.46 -25.63 4.20
CA GLU A 223 -3.35 -25.81 3.26
C GLU A 223 -3.21 -24.64 2.28
N VAL A 224 -4.33 -24.20 1.69
CA VAL A 224 -4.35 -23.06 0.76
C VAL A 224 -4.09 -21.74 1.49
N LEU A 225 -4.63 -21.54 2.69
CA LEU A 225 -4.33 -20.34 3.49
C LEU A 225 -2.84 -20.24 3.78
N ILE A 226 -2.21 -21.32 4.25
CA ILE A 226 -0.77 -21.31 4.56
C ILE A 226 0.06 -21.03 3.30
N ALA A 227 -0.29 -21.65 2.16
CA ALA A 227 0.37 -21.36 0.89
C ALA A 227 0.25 -19.87 0.50
N ARG A 228 -0.92 -19.25 0.69
CA ARG A 228 -1.13 -17.81 0.44
C ARG A 228 -0.33 -16.94 1.39
N LEU A 229 -0.32 -17.23 2.69
CA LEU A 229 0.48 -16.47 3.67
C LEU A 229 1.98 -16.56 3.36
N ARG A 230 2.46 -17.71 2.88
CA ARG A 230 3.85 -17.85 2.43
C ARG A 230 4.13 -17.01 1.18
N GLN A 231 3.20 -16.98 0.22
CA GLN A 231 3.31 -16.11 -0.94
C GLN A 231 3.36 -14.63 -0.53
N GLU A 232 2.56 -14.20 0.45
CA GLU A 232 2.60 -12.82 0.97
C GLU A 232 3.97 -12.47 1.58
N VAL A 233 4.60 -13.41 2.28
CA VAL A 233 5.97 -13.26 2.81
C VAL A 233 7.00 -13.14 1.69
N GLU A 234 6.89 -13.96 0.64
CA GLU A 234 7.75 -13.88 -0.54
C GLU A 234 7.55 -12.56 -1.29
N ASP A 235 6.31 -12.13 -1.48
CA ASP A 235 5.95 -10.90 -2.17
C ASP A 235 6.43 -9.68 -1.38
N GLU A 236 6.38 -9.69 -0.05
CA GLU A 236 6.98 -8.65 0.81
C GLU A 236 8.51 -8.59 0.62
N TRP A 237 9.17 -9.74 0.52
CA TRP A 237 10.61 -9.78 0.24
C TRP A 237 10.95 -9.25 -1.16
N GLN A 238 10.17 -9.59 -2.18
CA GLN A 238 10.37 -9.05 -3.53
C GLN A 238 10.12 -7.54 -3.58
N ARG A 239 9.06 -7.05 -2.91
CA ARG A 239 8.80 -5.61 -2.77
C ARG A 239 9.94 -4.88 -2.07
N TYR A 240 10.61 -5.52 -1.13
CA TYR A 240 11.80 -4.94 -0.50
C TYR A 240 13.02 -4.90 -1.44
N LEU A 241 13.24 -5.95 -2.25
CA LEU A 241 14.36 -6.00 -3.18
C LEU A 241 14.19 -5.04 -4.36
N ASP A 242 12.95 -4.91 -4.83
CA ASP A 242 12.60 -4.12 -6.01
C ASP A 242 11.31 -3.33 -5.76
N PRO A 243 11.37 -2.27 -4.92
CA PRO A 243 10.18 -1.50 -4.52
C PRO A 243 9.50 -0.79 -5.70
N LEU A 244 10.22 -0.55 -6.79
CA LEU A 244 9.71 0.15 -7.96
C LEU A 244 9.42 -0.78 -9.16
N GLY A 245 9.56 -2.11 -8.99
CA GLY A 245 9.27 -3.08 -10.06
C GLY A 245 10.17 -2.92 -11.29
N GLY A 246 11.45 -2.63 -11.07
CA GLY A 246 12.49 -2.52 -12.09
C GLY A 246 12.74 -1.08 -12.53
N ILE A 247 12.01 -0.10 -12.01
CA ILE A 247 12.24 1.31 -12.31
C ILE A 247 13.43 1.83 -11.50
N ASP A 248 14.45 2.31 -12.18
CA ASP A 248 15.67 2.84 -11.61
C ASP A 248 16.03 4.23 -12.18
N ALA A 249 17.13 4.80 -11.70
CA ALA A 249 17.63 6.09 -12.17
C ALA A 249 17.95 6.10 -13.67
N ALA A 250 18.33 4.95 -14.25
CA ALA A 250 18.63 4.87 -15.68
C ALA A 250 17.35 4.96 -16.52
N LEU A 251 16.25 4.34 -16.08
CA LEU A 251 14.95 4.45 -16.72
C LEU A 251 14.36 5.87 -16.61
N VAL A 252 14.45 6.50 -15.45
CA VAL A 252 14.01 7.90 -15.25
C VAL A 252 14.77 8.85 -16.18
N ARG A 253 16.11 8.72 -16.25
CA ARG A 253 16.94 9.49 -17.19
C ARG A 253 16.54 9.24 -18.65
N ARG A 254 16.35 7.98 -19.05
CA ARG A 254 15.93 7.61 -20.41
C ARG A 254 14.56 8.19 -20.77
N ALA A 255 13.61 8.20 -19.84
CA ALA A 255 12.30 8.80 -20.04
C ALA A 255 12.41 10.32 -20.21
N SER A 256 13.29 10.99 -19.44
CA SER A 256 13.56 12.43 -19.60
C SER A 256 14.14 12.76 -20.99
N GLU A 257 15.00 11.92 -21.54
CA GLU A 257 15.57 12.08 -22.89
C GLU A 257 14.53 11.87 -23.99
N LEU A 258 13.58 10.97 -23.78
CA LEU A 258 12.50 10.66 -24.74
C LEU A 258 11.37 11.69 -24.70
N LEU A 259 11.08 12.31 -23.56
CA LEU A 259 9.94 13.20 -23.36
C LEU A 259 9.74 14.25 -24.47
N PRO A 260 10.79 14.95 -24.98
CA PRO A 260 10.61 15.96 -26.03
C PRO A 260 10.27 15.39 -27.42
N THR A 261 10.60 14.12 -27.68
CA THR A 261 10.51 13.50 -29.01
C THR A 261 9.42 12.43 -29.11
N ASP A 262 9.22 11.65 -28.04
CA ASP A 262 8.27 10.54 -27.95
C ASP A 262 7.68 10.48 -26.53
N PRO A 263 6.73 11.37 -26.20
CA PRO A 263 6.12 11.42 -24.87
C PRO A 263 5.33 10.16 -24.54
N ALA A 264 4.72 9.50 -25.53
CA ALA A 264 3.97 8.26 -25.30
C ALA A 264 4.91 7.15 -24.79
N ARG A 265 6.08 6.97 -25.43
CA ARG A 265 7.06 5.99 -24.97
C ARG A 265 7.68 6.35 -23.62
N ALA A 266 7.86 7.64 -23.33
CA ALA A 266 8.29 8.07 -22.01
C ALA A 266 7.27 7.72 -20.92
N ALA A 267 5.96 7.85 -21.21
CA ALA A 267 4.89 7.44 -20.31
C ALA A 267 4.89 5.92 -20.09
N ASP A 268 5.03 5.12 -21.15
CA ASP A 268 5.06 3.65 -21.04
C ASP A 268 6.21 3.15 -20.15
N LEU A 269 7.39 3.76 -20.25
CA LEU A 269 8.54 3.39 -19.42
C LEU A 269 8.31 3.65 -17.92
N LEU A 270 7.49 4.64 -17.58
CA LEU A 270 7.28 5.09 -16.20
C LEU A 270 5.93 4.70 -15.62
N GLY A 271 5.05 4.05 -16.41
CA GLY A 271 3.68 3.72 -15.99
C GLY A 271 3.60 2.87 -14.71
N GLY A 272 4.63 2.07 -14.43
CA GLY A 272 4.73 1.29 -13.18
C GLY A 272 4.77 2.14 -11.91
N LEU A 273 5.23 3.40 -11.98
CA LEU A 273 5.30 4.31 -10.83
C LEU A 273 3.93 4.61 -10.25
N LEU A 274 2.87 4.74 -11.07
CA LEU A 274 1.55 5.04 -10.53
C LEU A 274 1.03 3.92 -9.63
N ARG A 275 1.28 2.66 -9.99
CA ARG A 275 0.91 1.52 -9.15
C ARG A 275 1.60 1.60 -7.80
N PHE A 276 2.91 1.87 -7.80
CA PHE A 276 3.67 2.09 -6.56
C PHE A 276 3.04 3.19 -5.69
N VAL A 277 2.67 4.35 -6.26
CA VAL A 277 2.06 5.46 -5.50
C VAL A 277 0.71 5.09 -4.90
N LEU A 278 -0.14 4.39 -5.66
CA LEU A 278 -1.45 3.96 -5.18
C LEU A 278 -1.33 2.96 -4.03
N ASP A 279 -0.38 2.03 -4.13
CA ASP A 279 -0.12 1.03 -3.09
C ASP A 279 0.50 1.68 -1.85
N TYR A 280 1.51 2.54 -2.05
CA TYR A 280 2.17 3.29 -0.97
C TYR A 280 1.20 4.22 -0.24
N GLY A 281 0.32 4.93 -0.97
CA GLY A 281 -0.68 5.83 -0.38
C GLY A 281 -1.73 5.11 0.47
N ARG A 282 -2.05 3.84 0.14
CA ARG A 282 -2.97 3.02 0.94
C ARG A 282 -2.30 2.41 2.17
N GLN A 283 -1.03 2.00 2.04
CA GLN A 283 -0.32 1.26 3.08
C GLN A 283 1.13 1.76 3.23
N PRO A 284 1.33 3.00 3.71
CA PRO A 284 2.67 3.62 3.78
C PRO A 284 3.64 2.86 4.72
N THR A 285 3.11 1.99 5.59
CA THR A 285 3.90 1.21 6.57
C THR A 285 4.46 -0.11 6.05
N ARG A 286 4.03 -0.60 4.87
CA ARG A 286 4.59 -1.84 4.28
C ARG A 286 5.94 -1.50 3.64
N SER A 287 7.02 -1.69 4.39
CA SER A 287 8.42 -1.49 3.95
C SER A 287 8.62 -0.19 3.16
N ALA A 288 8.50 0.96 3.83
CA ALA A 288 8.71 2.26 3.20
C ALA A 288 10.07 2.30 2.48
N PRO A 289 10.12 2.67 1.18
CA PRO A 289 11.39 2.74 0.47
C PRO A 289 12.31 3.80 1.05
N ASP A 290 13.60 3.61 0.83
CA ASP A 290 14.62 4.58 1.23
C ASP A 290 14.32 5.97 0.64
N ARG A 291 14.74 7.03 1.33
CA ARG A 291 14.46 8.42 0.92
C ARG A 291 14.98 8.75 -0.49
N SER A 292 16.08 8.15 -0.91
CA SER A 292 16.63 8.29 -2.27
C SER A 292 15.72 7.66 -3.33
N VAL A 293 15.08 6.54 -3.01
CA VAL A 293 14.10 5.88 -3.88
C VAL A 293 12.84 6.75 -3.99
N LEU A 294 12.35 7.29 -2.86
CA LEU A 294 11.20 8.19 -2.88
C LEU A 294 11.47 9.48 -3.67
N ALA A 295 12.71 9.99 -3.64
CA ALA A 295 13.10 11.14 -4.46
C ALA A 295 13.07 10.80 -5.96
N LEU A 296 13.61 9.64 -6.32
CA LEU A 296 13.54 9.13 -7.70
C LEU A 296 12.09 8.93 -8.16
N VAL A 297 11.21 8.46 -7.28
CA VAL A 297 9.76 8.34 -7.56
C VAL A 297 9.15 9.70 -7.84
N CYS A 298 9.45 10.73 -7.05
CA CYS A 298 8.92 12.08 -7.28
C CYS A 298 9.37 12.64 -8.63
N GLU A 299 10.64 12.47 -8.98
CA GLU A 299 11.19 12.87 -10.28
C GLU A 299 10.51 12.10 -11.43
N GLY A 300 10.42 10.78 -11.32
CA GLY A 300 9.77 9.92 -12.30
C GLY A 300 8.29 10.23 -12.49
N LEU A 301 7.54 10.49 -11.42
CA LEU A 301 6.13 10.90 -11.50
C LEU A 301 5.96 12.26 -12.15
N ALA A 302 6.89 13.21 -11.92
CA ALA A 302 6.87 14.49 -12.60
C ALA A 302 7.07 14.33 -14.11
N LEU A 303 7.97 13.44 -14.53
CA LEU A 303 8.17 13.09 -15.94
C LEU A 303 6.98 12.36 -16.54
N LEU A 304 6.40 11.38 -15.82
CA LEU A 304 5.20 10.65 -16.25
C LEU A 304 4.01 11.60 -16.45
N GLY A 305 3.79 12.50 -15.50
CA GLY A 305 2.76 13.53 -15.60
C GLY A 305 3.00 14.43 -16.82
N ARG A 306 4.24 14.94 -17.00
CA ARG A 306 4.59 15.75 -18.19
C ARG A 306 4.38 14.98 -19.50
N ALA A 307 4.71 13.70 -19.53
CA ALA A 307 4.54 12.83 -20.69
C ALA A 307 3.05 12.73 -21.07
N HIS A 308 2.19 12.39 -20.12
CA HIS A 308 0.74 12.35 -20.35
C HIS A 308 0.16 13.71 -20.74
N LEU A 309 0.64 14.81 -20.15
CA LEU A 309 0.23 16.17 -20.52
C LEU A 309 0.67 16.60 -21.93
N ALA A 310 1.67 15.93 -22.50
CA ALA A 310 2.15 16.14 -23.86
C ALA A 310 1.48 15.21 -24.89
N CYS A 311 0.71 14.22 -24.42
CA CYS A 311 -0.14 13.38 -25.25
C CYS A 311 -1.47 14.10 -25.59
N ASP A 312 -2.46 13.35 -26.07
CA ASP A 312 -3.78 13.89 -26.42
C ASP A 312 -4.55 14.48 -25.21
N PRO A 313 -5.64 15.24 -25.43
CA PRO A 313 -6.37 15.91 -24.36
C PRO A 313 -7.00 15.00 -23.29
N GLU A 314 -7.35 13.75 -23.61
CA GLU A 314 -7.91 12.82 -22.62
C GLU A 314 -6.80 12.34 -21.69
N MET A 315 -5.67 11.94 -22.27
CA MET A 315 -4.48 11.57 -21.52
C MET A 315 -3.89 12.75 -20.73
N GLY A 316 -4.10 13.98 -21.21
CA GLY A 316 -3.70 15.19 -20.49
C GLY A 316 -4.40 15.37 -19.14
N ARG A 317 -5.67 14.97 -19.00
CA ARG A 317 -6.36 15.02 -17.69
C ARG A 317 -5.75 14.06 -16.70
N TYR A 318 -5.45 12.84 -17.16
CA TYR A 318 -4.77 11.84 -16.38
C TYR A 318 -3.39 12.31 -15.93
N GLY A 319 -2.64 12.99 -16.79
CA GLY A 319 -1.36 13.60 -16.43
C GLY A 319 -1.46 14.60 -15.27
N GLU A 320 -2.50 15.44 -15.22
CA GLU A 320 -2.71 16.37 -14.10
C GLU A 320 -3.03 15.60 -12.80
N GLU A 321 -3.85 14.55 -12.87
CA GLU A 321 -4.20 13.71 -11.72
C GLU A 321 -2.98 12.99 -11.14
N VAL A 322 -2.10 12.45 -11.98
CA VAL A 322 -0.82 11.84 -11.56
C VAL A 322 0.02 12.85 -10.76
N LEU A 323 0.15 14.08 -11.26
CA LEU A 323 0.91 15.12 -10.57
C LEU A 323 0.28 15.52 -9.23
N ARG A 324 -1.05 15.67 -9.18
CA ARG A 324 -1.78 16.00 -7.95
C ARG A 324 -1.65 14.90 -6.90
N LEU A 325 -1.78 13.64 -7.31
CA LEU A 325 -1.61 12.49 -6.44
C LEU A 325 -0.19 12.44 -5.86
N GLY A 326 0.84 12.64 -6.68
CA GLY A 326 2.23 12.67 -6.20
C GLY A 326 2.47 13.73 -5.12
N VAL A 327 1.96 14.96 -5.32
CA VAL A 327 2.06 16.04 -4.32
C VAL A 327 1.33 15.68 -3.02
N GLN A 328 0.19 15.00 -3.12
CA GLN A 328 -0.60 14.59 -1.96
C GLN A 328 0.08 13.47 -1.15
N VAL A 329 0.70 12.51 -1.83
CA VAL A 329 1.26 11.31 -1.19
C VAL A 329 2.65 11.55 -0.59
N PHE A 330 3.44 12.48 -1.13
CA PHE A 330 4.84 12.67 -0.73
C PHE A 330 5.17 14.05 -0.12
N PRO A 331 4.39 14.57 0.85
CA PRO A 331 4.71 15.86 1.45
C PRO A 331 6.07 15.82 2.15
N GLY A 332 6.97 16.74 1.78
CA GLY A 332 8.30 16.85 2.42
C GLY A 332 9.36 15.86 1.94
N VAL A 333 9.07 15.05 0.91
CA VAL A 333 10.06 14.21 0.25
C VAL A 333 10.88 15.05 -0.73
N ALA A 334 12.20 14.84 -0.78
CA ALA A 334 13.05 15.48 -1.79
C ALA A 334 12.57 15.11 -3.21
N GLY A 335 12.61 16.03 -4.17
CA GLY A 335 12.10 15.79 -5.53
C GLY A 335 10.64 16.18 -5.73
N VAL A 336 9.84 16.44 -4.67
CA VAL A 336 8.45 16.94 -4.81
C VAL A 336 8.40 18.31 -5.50
N GLU A 337 9.49 19.08 -5.48
CA GLU A 337 9.62 20.31 -6.23
C GLU A 337 9.45 20.11 -7.75
N HIS A 338 9.83 18.94 -8.28
CA HIS A 338 9.62 18.58 -9.68
C HIS A 338 8.13 18.42 -10.01
N LEU A 339 7.36 17.80 -9.10
CA LEU A 339 5.91 17.64 -9.22
C LEU A 339 5.19 18.99 -9.16
N HIS A 340 5.55 19.84 -8.19
CA HIS A 340 5.02 21.20 -8.11
C HIS A 340 5.35 22.04 -9.35
N LEU A 341 6.58 21.94 -9.87
CA LEU A 341 6.98 22.66 -11.07
C LEU A 341 6.20 22.18 -12.31
N ALA A 342 6.09 20.87 -12.51
CA ALA A 342 5.34 20.29 -13.63
C ALA A 342 3.85 20.69 -13.61
N LEU A 343 3.23 20.65 -12.43
CA LEU A 343 1.83 21.02 -12.26
C LEU A 343 1.63 22.54 -12.45
N GLY A 344 2.52 23.37 -11.89
CA GLY A 344 2.50 24.82 -12.10
C GLY A 344 2.62 25.21 -13.57
N GLU A 345 3.55 24.60 -14.30
CA GLU A 345 3.75 24.79 -15.73
C GLU A 345 2.49 24.43 -16.54
N HIS A 346 1.85 23.30 -16.22
CA HIS A 346 0.61 22.90 -16.86
C HIS A 346 -0.52 23.92 -16.64
N LEU A 347 -0.69 24.37 -15.39
CA LEU A 347 -1.74 25.32 -15.01
C LEU A 347 -1.55 26.69 -15.68
N VAL A 348 -0.31 27.13 -15.91
CA VAL A 348 -0.04 28.34 -16.72
C VAL A 348 -0.46 28.15 -18.17
N ARG A 349 -0.15 26.98 -18.76
CA ARG A 349 -0.53 26.66 -20.15
C ARG A 349 -2.05 26.58 -20.34
N THR A 350 -2.80 26.15 -19.33
CA THR A 350 -4.25 26.00 -19.38
C THR A 350 -5.03 27.20 -18.81
N ALA A 351 -4.38 28.34 -18.63
CA ALA A 351 -5.00 29.59 -18.13
C ALA A 351 -5.68 29.47 -16.76
N ARG A 352 -5.02 28.74 -15.84
CA ARG A 352 -5.43 28.54 -14.43
C ARG A 352 -4.41 29.16 -13.49
N GLU A 353 -4.08 30.43 -13.71
CA GLU A 353 -2.92 31.08 -13.11
C GLU A 353 -3.03 31.25 -11.59
N GLY A 354 -4.25 31.42 -11.07
CA GLY A 354 -4.51 31.48 -9.63
C GLY A 354 -4.02 30.23 -8.88
N GLU A 355 -4.25 29.05 -9.44
CA GLU A 355 -3.74 27.78 -8.89
C GLU A 355 -2.24 27.63 -9.16
N ALA A 356 -1.78 27.99 -10.38
CA ALA A 356 -0.38 27.87 -10.78
C ALA A 356 0.58 28.59 -9.82
N ILE A 357 0.24 29.80 -9.37
CA ILE A 357 1.06 30.60 -8.44
C ILE A 357 1.39 29.80 -7.18
N GLY A 358 0.42 29.07 -6.62
CA GLY A 358 0.62 28.29 -5.40
C GLY A 358 1.63 27.15 -5.59
N HIS A 359 1.55 26.45 -6.72
CA HIS A 359 2.48 25.36 -7.05
C HIS A 359 3.88 25.89 -7.38
N LEU A 360 4.00 26.96 -8.19
CA LEU A 360 5.29 27.55 -8.55
C LEU A 360 6.04 28.11 -7.32
N ARG A 361 5.34 28.76 -6.39
CA ARG A 361 5.95 29.22 -5.13
C ARG A 361 6.42 28.07 -4.25
N ARG A 362 5.67 26.97 -4.19
CA ARG A 362 6.09 25.76 -3.47
C ARG A 362 7.30 25.11 -4.11
N ALA A 363 7.34 24.99 -5.43
CA ALA A 363 8.52 24.49 -6.15
C ALA A 363 9.77 25.32 -5.82
N ALA A 364 9.67 26.67 -5.88
CA ALA A 364 10.79 27.56 -5.52
C ALA A 364 11.24 27.38 -4.06
N ALA A 365 10.29 27.32 -3.11
CA ALA A 365 10.60 27.16 -1.69
C ALA A 365 11.31 25.83 -1.38
N LEU A 366 11.02 24.79 -2.16
CA LEU A 366 11.63 23.47 -2.05
C LEU A 366 12.94 23.32 -2.86
N GLY A 367 13.40 24.40 -3.51
CA GLY A 367 14.70 24.42 -4.18
C GLY A 367 14.67 24.12 -5.68
N ALA A 368 13.51 24.11 -6.34
CA ALA A 368 13.47 24.02 -7.80
C ALA A 368 14.31 25.14 -8.46
N PRO A 369 14.97 24.87 -9.60
CA PRO A 369 15.80 25.87 -10.28
C PRO A 369 15.00 27.13 -10.58
N ALA A 370 15.50 28.28 -10.09
CA ALA A 370 14.80 29.54 -10.26
C ALA A 370 14.58 29.89 -11.75
N ASP A 371 15.56 29.53 -12.59
CA ASP A 371 15.48 29.68 -14.04
C ASP A 371 14.33 28.89 -14.68
N ALA A 372 13.84 27.82 -14.05
CA ALA A 372 12.67 27.07 -14.51
C ALA A 372 11.36 27.63 -13.95
N VAL A 373 11.37 28.08 -12.69
CA VAL A 373 10.16 28.51 -11.96
C VAL A 373 9.77 29.95 -12.29
N GLU A 374 10.72 30.88 -12.26
CA GLU A 374 10.42 32.31 -12.25
C GLU A 374 9.81 32.84 -13.55
N PRO A 375 10.21 32.40 -14.76
CA PRO A 375 9.52 32.83 -15.97
C PRO A 375 8.02 32.51 -15.94
N LEU A 376 7.67 31.29 -15.50
CA LEU A 376 6.29 30.83 -15.33
C LEU A 376 5.56 31.62 -14.24
N LEU A 377 6.26 31.92 -13.13
CA LEU A 377 5.67 32.67 -12.02
C LEU A 377 5.38 34.12 -12.41
N VAL A 378 6.27 34.77 -13.16
CA VAL A 378 6.04 36.11 -13.73
C VAL A 378 4.80 36.11 -14.60
N GLU A 379 4.69 35.15 -15.50
CA GLU A 379 3.55 35.02 -16.41
C GLU A 379 2.24 34.78 -15.65
N ALA A 380 2.24 33.85 -14.69
CA ALA A 380 1.07 33.55 -13.87
C ALA A 380 0.62 34.76 -13.05
N LEU A 381 1.55 35.48 -12.42
CA LEU A 381 1.26 36.68 -11.64
C LEU A 381 0.71 37.80 -12.52
N PHE A 382 1.30 38.00 -13.70
CA PHE A 382 0.85 39.02 -14.64
C PHE A 382 -0.58 38.76 -15.12
N ARG A 383 -0.86 37.55 -15.61
CA ARG A 383 -2.19 37.16 -16.10
C ARG A 383 -3.25 37.15 -14.99
N SER A 384 -2.85 36.91 -13.74
CA SER A 384 -3.72 37.05 -12.55
C SER A 384 -3.93 38.51 -12.08
N GLY A 385 -3.41 39.52 -12.81
CA GLY A 385 -3.52 40.93 -12.45
C GLY A 385 -2.61 41.39 -11.30
N ARG A 386 -1.67 40.54 -10.84
CA ARG A 386 -0.76 40.83 -9.72
C ARG A 386 0.51 41.53 -10.21
N LEU A 387 0.32 42.69 -10.84
CA LEU A 387 1.36 43.41 -11.61
C LEU A 387 2.62 43.74 -10.79
N VAL A 388 2.47 44.21 -9.55
CA VAL A 388 3.61 44.57 -8.67
C VAL A 388 4.48 43.34 -8.37
N ALA A 389 3.85 42.21 -8.07
CA ALA A 389 4.56 40.97 -7.78
C ALA A 389 5.26 40.43 -9.04
N ALA A 390 4.58 40.44 -10.19
CA ALA A 390 5.15 40.03 -11.48
C ALA A 390 6.38 40.88 -11.85
N ALA A 391 6.27 42.20 -11.68
CA ALA A 391 7.35 43.16 -11.91
C ALA A 391 8.57 42.91 -11.01
N ALA A 392 8.35 42.69 -9.71
CA ALA A 392 9.42 42.42 -8.76
C ALA A 392 10.19 41.13 -9.10
N VAL A 393 9.45 40.03 -9.37
CA VAL A 393 10.07 38.75 -9.76
C VAL A 393 10.81 38.87 -11.08
N TYR A 394 10.22 39.52 -12.09
CA TYR A 394 10.86 39.71 -13.40
C TYR A 394 12.18 40.48 -13.29
N ARG A 395 12.23 41.53 -12.46
CA ARG A 395 13.46 42.30 -12.26
C ARG A 395 14.57 41.48 -11.60
N GLN A 396 14.22 40.68 -10.59
CA GLN A 396 15.18 39.77 -9.96
C GLN A 396 15.70 38.72 -10.94
N LEU A 397 14.80 38.16 -11.77
CA LEU A 397 15.13 37.23 -12.83
C LEU A 397 16.09 37.84 -13.86
N VAL A 398 15.83 39.07 -14.34
CA VAL A 398 16.72 39.77 -15.28
C VAL A 398 18.11 40.00 -14.67
N ALA A 399 18.18 40.40 -13.40
CA ALA A 399 19.45 40.66 -12.71
C ALA A 399 20.28 39.38 -12.52
N ARG A 400 19.63 38.23 -12.29
CA ARG A 400 20.32 36.98 -11.99
C ARG A 400 20.55 36.09 -13.22
N SER A 401 19.60 35.99 -14.13
CA SER A 401 19.65 35.15 -15.33
C SER A 401 18.94 35.81 -16.53
N PRO A 402 19.65 36.65 -17.31
CA PRO A 402 19.09 37.29 -18.50
C PRO A 402 18.51 36.30 -19.52
N ARG A 403 19.17 35.14 -19.70
CA ARG A 403 18.70 34.07 -20.59
C ARG A 403 17.37 33.46 -20.13
N ALA A 404 17.14 33.35 -18.82
CA ALA A 404 15.86 32.87 -18.31
C ALA A 404 14.76 33.93 -18.47
N ALA A 405 15.10 35.22 -18.35
CA ALA A 405 14.16 36.31 -18.57
C ALA A 405 13.62 36.37 -20.01
N GLU A 406 14.38 35.91 -21.01
CA GLU A 406 13.94 35.81 -22.41
C GLU A 406 12.76 34.84 -22.61
N ARG A 407 12.55 33.90 -21.67
CA ARG A 407 11.41 32.98 -21.70
C ARG A 407 10.10 33.61 -21.24
N VAL A 408 10.15 34.80 -20.64
CA VAL A 408 8.94 35.59 -20.36
C VAL A 408 8.45 36.19 -21.67
N GLY A 409 7.21 35.89 -22.05
CA GLY A 409 6.65 36.34 -23.32
C GLY A 409 6.80 37.85 -23.53
N GLN A 410 7.26 38.27 -24.72
CA GLN A 410 7.44 39.68 -25.05
C GLN A 410 6.22 40.58 -24.75
N PRO A 411 4.97 40.13 -24.97
CA PRO A 411 3.80 40.91 -24.59
C PRO A 411 3.70 41.19 -23.08
N VAL A 412 4.06 40.20 -22.26
CA VAL A 412 4.10 40.34 -20.79
C VAL A 412 5.17 41.35 -20.40
N VAL A 413 6.37 41.25 -20.98
CA VAL A 413 7.48 42.18 -20.70
C VAL A 413 7.12 43.62 -21.08
N ALA A 414 6.52 43.83 -22.25
CA ALA A 414 6.07 45.15 -22.69
C ALA A 414 5.01 45.72 -21.73
N ALA A 415 4.00 44.92 -21.39
CA ALA A 415 2.95 45.35 -20.46
C ALA A 415 3.48 45.63 -19.04
N LEU A 416 4.42 44.84 -18.54
CA LEU A 416 5.07 45.13 -17.25
C LEU A 416 5.86 46.45 -17.30
N ARG A 417 6.56 46.75 -18.40
CA ARG A 417 7.25 48.03 -18.57
C ARG A 417 6.27 49.19 -18.62
N ASP A 418 5.16 49.07 -19.34
CA ASP A 418 4.22 50.17 -19.51
C ASP A 418 3.36 50.41 -18.26
N GLN A 419 2.86 49.32 -17.65
CA GLN A 419 1.88 49.39 -16.57
C GLN A 419 2.52 49.40 -15.17
N ALA A 420 3.70 48.80 -15.01
CA ALA A 420 4.43 48.79 -13.73
C ALA A 420 5.60 49.78 -13.69
N ALA A 421 5.89 50.54 -14.75
CA ALA A 421 6.90 51.61 -14.74
C ALA A 421 6.79 52.61 -13.57
N PRO A 422 5.58 53.04 -13.14
CA PRO A 422 5.46 53.91 -11.96
C PRO A 422 5.93 53.21 -10.68
N VAL A 423 5.66 51.91 -10.56
CA VAL A 423 6.06 51.08 -9.41
C VAL A 423 7.56 50.83 -9.41
N PHE A 424 8.16 50.55 -10.58
CA PHE A 424 9.61 50.43 -10.70
C PHE A 424 10.33 51.73 -10.35
N ARG A 425 9.86 52.88 -10.84
CA ARG A 425 10.41 54.20 -10.48
C ARG A 425 10.27 54.51 -8.99
N ALA A 426 9.18 54.09 -8.36
CA ALA A 426 9.00 54.24 -6.92
C ALA A 426 9.93 53.31 -6.12
N LEU A 427 10.20 52.09 -6.59
CA LEU A 427 11.10 51.14 -5.94
C LEU A 427 12.59 51.48 -6.15
N ASP A 428 12.98 52.06 -7.28
CA ASP A 428 14.35 52.53 -7.55
C ASP A 428 14.75 53.74 -6.70
N GLY A 429 13.77 54.47 -6.15
CA GLY A 429 13.99 55.55 -5.18
C GLY A 429 14.16 55.07 -3.74
N ILE A 430 13.99 53.77 -3.46
CA ILE A 430 14.10 53.18 -2.12
C ILE A 430 15.42 52.45 -2.03
N ASP A 431 16.34 53.00 -1.24
CA ASP A 431 17.61 52.37 -0.89
C ASP A 431 17.34 51.11 -0.03
N PRO A 432 17.67 49.89 -0.51
CA PRO A 432 17.42 48.65 0.22
C PRO A 432 18.30 48.48 1.46
N THR A 433 19.24 49.40 1.72
CA THR A 433 20.08 49.41 2.94
C THR A 433 19.54 50.32 4.04
N ARG A 434 18.42 51.02 3.82
CA ARG A 434 17.71 51.79 4.83
C ARG A 434 16.49 51.02 5.35
N SER A 435 16.74 49.93 6.08
CA SER A 435 15.79 49.32 7.02
C SER A 435 16.54 48.73 8.20
#